data_AF-A0A949XSZ6-F1
#
_entry.id   AF-A0A949XSZ6-F1
#
_cell.length_a   1.000
_cell.length_b   1.000
_cell.length_c   1.000
_cell.angle_alpha   90.00
_cell.angle_beta   90.00
_cell.angle_gamma   90.00
#
_symmetry.space_group_name_H-M   'P 1'
#
loop_
_entity.id
_entity.type
_entity.pdbx_description
1 polymer ?
#
loop_
_entity_poly.entity_id
_entity_poly.type
_entity_poly.pdbx_seq_one_letter_code
_entity_poly.pdbx_strand_id
1 'polypeptide(L)'
;MSGIVTSTITPTFAYNTVDHPIIPTHGLRANLSFGFSGSIAGNVNTLQPAADVAYFRRGFFKGNVMGFHVNFRLITGYGGKVAPPYSRYYMGGENDIRGWDIMTISPVAYLPTSIQVNVLNNDGSQRYQRVVNSSGGVSEVPVTQQVPSYQLIFPGGDTAAVFNYEYRIPIIGPITLAPFVDFGADLLSFPGQLGLNSGRVAQLNALYPQANFAQQAVIAPGTQKPRMSVGLELQVLMPVVNAPFRVYWAYNPLVVDTTLQPPIVADRSLFPNNVTYQSALQAFGQSYPFDERRSLFRFSIGRTF
;
A
#
# COMPACT_ATOMS: atom_id res chain seq x y z
N MET A 1 4.79 -1.00 -27.90
CA MET A 1 5.27 -0.58 -26.56
C MET A 1 6.39 -1.53 -26.16
N SER A 2 7.59 -1.03 -25.88
CA SER A 2 8.63 -1.87 -25.28
C SER A 2 8.24 -2.10 -23.82
N GLY A 3 8.02 -3.36 -23.43
CA GLY A 3 7.60 -3.72 -22.07
C GLY A 3 8.68 -3.43 -21.02
N ILE A 4 8.35 -3.61 -19.75
CA ILE A 4 9.36 -3.53 -18.68
C ILE A 4 10.11 -4.87 -18.64
N VAL A 5 11.41 -4.85 -18.92
CA VAL A 5 12.29 -6.02 -18.96
C VAL A 5 13.34 -5.86 -17.86
N THR A 6 13.41 -6.82 -16.95
CA THR A 6 14.31 -6.76 -15.80
C THR A 6 15.28 -7.93 -15.85
N SER A 7 16.58 -7.64 -15.77
CA SER A 7 17.63 -8.63 -15.54
C SER A 7 18.27 -8.32 -14.19
N THR A 8 18.28 -9.30 -13.28
CA THR A 8 18.67 -9.12 -11.88
C THR A 8 19.65 -10.19 -11.45
N ILE A 9 20.68 -9.78 -10.70
CA ILE A 9 21.55 -10.68 -9.94
C ILE A 9 21.25 -10.44 -8.45
N THR A 10 21.03 -11.51 -7.69
CA THR A 10 20.71 -11.45 -6.27
C THR A 10 21.67 -12.33 -5.46
N PRO A 11 22.84 -11.82 -5.04
CA PRO A 11 23.61 -12.46 -3.99
C PRO A 11 22.75 -12.63 -2.72
N THR A 12 22.92 -13.77 -2.08
CA THR A 12 22.23 -14.11 -0.84
C THR A 12 23.23 -14.65 0.18
N PHE A 13 23.00 -14.33 1.46
CA PHE A 13 23.67 -14.91 2.60
C PHE A 13 22.61 -15.50 3.53
N ALA A 14 22.78 -16.77 3.89
CA ALA A 14 21.88 -17.46 4.80
C ALA A 14 22.66 -18.04 5.97
N TYR A 15 22.17 -17.81 7.17
CA TYR A 15 22.71 -18.34 8.42
C TYR A 15 21.56 -18.89 9.26
N ASN A 16 21.69 -20.11 9.78
CA ASN A 16 20.64 -20.76 10.54
C ASN A 16 21.21 -21.64 11.65
N THR A 17 20.86 -21.31 12.90
CA THR A 17 21.14 -22.09 14.11
C THR A 17 19.88 -22.44 14.88
N VAL A 18 18.70 -22.26 14.27
CA VAL A 18 17.41 -22.60 14.87
C VAL A 18 17.35 -24.10 15.13
N ASP A 19 17.00 -24.46 16.36
CA ASP A 19 17.04 -25.82 16.87
C ASP A 19 15.96 -26.74 16.31
N HIS A 20 14.80 -26.19 15.97
CA HIS A 20 13.69 -26.96 15.45
C HIS A 20 12.91 -26.18 14.36
N PRO A 21 12.64 -26.76 13.18
CA PRO A 21 12.08 -26.04 12.03
C PRO A 21 10.61 -25.61 12.18
N ILE A 22 9.83 -26.31 13.01
CA ILE A 22 8.40 -26.04 13.24
C ILE A 22 8.14 -25.37 14.59
N ILE A 23 8.71 -25.89 15.67
CA ILE A 23 8.52 -25.42 17.05
C ILE A 23 9.88 -24.96 17.63
N PRO A 24 10.48 -23.88 17.08
CA PRO A 24 11.77 -23.40 17.53
C PRO A 24 11.73 -22.95 18.99
N THR A 25 12.78 -23.26 19.76
CA THR A 25 12.92 -22.81 21.15
C THR A 25 14.14 -21.92 21.38
N HIS A 26 15.14 -22.04 20.51
CA HIS A 26 16.32 -21.17 20.52
C HIS A 26 17.01 -21.12 19.16
N GLY A 27 17.83 -20.09 18.97
CA GLY A 27 18.70 -19.95 17.79
C GLY A 27 18.33 -18.74 16.94
N LEU A 28 19.11 -18.56 15.87
CA LEU A 28 19.02 -17.42 14.96
C LEU A 28 18.89 -17.93 13.53
N ARG A 29 17.91 -17.39 12.79
CA ARG A 29 17.83 -17.47 11.34
C ARG A 29 18.03 -16.08 10.78
N ALA A 30 18.96 -15.91 9.85
CA ALA A 30 19.19 -14.64 9.16
C ALA A 30 19.39 -14.90 7.67
N ASN A 31 18.60 -14.23 6.84
CA ASN A 31 18.73 -14.21 5.39
C ASN A 31 18.94 -12.76 4.95
N LEU A 32 20.06 -12.48 4.31
CA LEU A 32 20.35 -11.18 3.71
C LEU A 32 20.40 -11.36 2.19
N SER A 33 19.81 -10.43 1.46
CA SER A 33 19.87 -10.44 0.00
C SER A 33 20.05 -9.02 -0.55
N PHE A 34 20.67 -8.94 -1.72
CA PHE A 34 20.85 -7.69 -2.42
C PHE A 34 20.56 -7.88 -3.90
N GLY A 35 19.37 -7.47 -4.34
CA GLY A 35 19.02 -7.49 -5.76
C GLY A 35 19.68 -6.32 -6.49
N PHE A 36 20.41 -6.61 -7.57
CA PHE A 36 20.95 -5.62 -8.48
C PHE A 36 20.38 -5.87 -9.88
N SER A 37 19.58 -4.93 -10.38
CA SER A 37 19.05 -4.97 -11.75
C SER A 37 19.67 -3.89 -12.59
N GLY A 38 20.08 -4.20 -13.81
CA GLY A 38 20.74 -3.25 -14.70
C GLY A 38 20.35 -3.40 -16.17
N SER A 39 20.49 -2.30 -16.91
CA SER A 39 20.08 -2.20 -18.32
C SER A 39 21.03 -2.87 -19.32
N ILE A 40 21.86 -3.82 -18.87
CA ILE A 40 22.72 -4.62 -19.77
C ILE A 40 21.88 -5.64 -20.53
N ALA A 41 20.92 -6.27 -19.85
CA ALA A 41 20.01 -7.27 -20.43
C ALA A 41 18.53 -6.94 -20.12
N GLY A 42 18.22 -5.66 -19.90
CA GLY A 42 16.89 -5.16 -19.58
C GLY A 42 16.79 -3.65 -19.71
N ASN A 43 15.70 -3.06 -19.23
CA ASN A 43 15.50 -1.61 -19.21
C ASN A 43 15.20 -1.05 -17.81
N VAL A 44 15.32 -1.86 -16.76
CA VAL A 44 15.19 -1.46 -15.35
C VAL A 44 16.56 -1.36 -14.69
N ASN A 45 16.75 -0.33 -13.87
CA ASN A 45 17.92 -0.16 -13.01
C ASN A 45 17.46 0.00 -11.56
N THR A 46 17.67 -1.02 -10.72
CA THR A 46 17.24 -1.01 -9.31
C THR A 46 18.25 -1.65 -8.39
N LEU A 47 18.31 -1.14 -7.16
CA LEU A 47 18.96 -1.77 -6.00
C LEU A 47 17.87 -2.23 -5.04
N GLN A 48 17.96 -3.47 -4.54
CA GLN A 48 16.95 -4.08 -3.69
C GLN A 48 17.60 -4.83 -2.51
N PRO A 49 18.12 -4.13 -1.48
CA PRO A 49 18.56 -4.77 -0.25
C PRO A 49 17.35 -5.30 0.54
N ALA A 50 17.49 -6.50 1.10
CA ALA A 50 16.51 -7.07 2.01
C ALA A 50 17.18 -7.89 3.12
N ALA A 51 16.50 -7.97 4.26
CA ALA A 51 16.90 -8.75 5.42
C ALA A 51 15.68 -9.43 6.05
N ASP A 52 15.81 -10.71 6.38
CA ASP A 52 14.82 -11.50 7.10
C ASP A 52 15.52 -12.19 8.27
N VAL A 53 15.20 -11.79 9.49
CA VAL A 53 15.89 -12.25 10.69
C VAL A 53 14.87 -12.73 11.71
N ALA A 54 14.99 -13.97 12.15
CA ALA A 54 14.20 -14.53 13.24
C ALA A 54 15.13 -15.01 14.37
N TYR A 55 14.82 -14.63 15.60
CA TYR A 55 15.57 -15.03 16.78
C TYR A 55 14.63 -15.65 17.82
N PHE A 56 15.02 -16.81 18.33
CA PHE A 56 14.28 -17.53 19.33
C PHE A 56 15.13 -17.69 20.59
N ARG A 57 14.49 -17.58 21.75
CA ARG A 57 15.09 -17.88 23.04
C ARG A 57 14.05 -18.38 24.03
N ARG A 58 14.51 -19.09 25.05
CA ARG A 58 13.67 -19.50 26.18
C ARG A 58 13.03 -18.28 26.84
N GLY A 59 11.75 -18.41 27.14
CA GLY A 59 10.94 -17.43 27.84
C GLY A 59 11.20 -17.45 29.36
N PHE A 60 10.45 -16.60 30.07
CA PHE A 60 10.58 -16.46 31.53
C PHE A 60 10.18 -17.71 32.32
N PHE A 61 9.18 -18.46 31.85
CA PHE A 61 8.72 -19.69 32.49
C PHE A 61 9.17 -20.92 31.71
N LYS A 62 9.27 -22.06 32.42
CA LYS A 62 9.69 -23.34 31.84
C LYS A 62 8.75 -23.74 30.70
N GLY A 63 9.33 -23.99 29.52
CA GLY A 63 8.57 -24.39 28.32
C GLY A 63 8.12 -23.21 27.44
N ASN A 64 8.16 -21.98 27.95
CA ASN A 64 7.78 -20.81 27.15
C ASN A 64 8.93 -20.40 26.22
N VAL A 65 8.59 -19.75 25.11
CA VAL A 65 9.56 -19.27 24.10
C VAL A 65 9.24 -17.83 23.73
N MET A 66 10.26 -17.01 23.58
CA MET A 66 10.17 -15.70 22.95
C MET A 66 10.65 -15.82 21.52
N GLY A 67 9.79 -15.42 20.57
CA GLY A 67 10.12 -15.28 19.16
C GLY A 67 10.20 -13.80 18.79
N PHE A 68 11.26 -13.43 18.08
CA PHE A 68 11.44 -12.11 17.51
C PHE A 68 11.66 -12.27 16.01
N HIS A 69 11.05 -11.40 15.22
CA HIS A 69 11.26 -11.39 13.78
C HIS A 69 11.32 -9.98 13.24
N VAL A 70 12.23 -9.76 12.31
CA VAL A 70 12.40 -8.52 11.57
C VAL A 70 12.46 -8.87 10.10
N ASN A 71 11.59 -8.24 9.31
CA ASN A 71 11.66 -8.27 7.86
C ASN A 71 11.85 -6.85 7.34
N PHE A 72 12.92 -6.62 6.59
CA PHE A 72 13.24 -5.34 5.95
C PHE A 72 13.38 -5.55 4.45
N ARG A 73 12.76 -4.68 3.66
CA ARG A 73 12.79 -4.67 2.21
C ARG A 73 12.88 -3.23 1.74
N LEU A 74 13.84 -2.92 0.87
CA LEU A 74 13.92 -1.63 0.20
C LEU A 74 14.11 -1.85 -1.29
N ILE A 75 13.56 -0.98 -2.13
CA ILE A 75 13.82 -0.93 -3.57
C ILE A 75 14.01 0.52 -4.02
N THR A 76 15.09 0.79 -4.74
CA THR A 76 15.35 2.13 -5.27
C THR A 76 15.92 2.05 -6.67
N GLY A 77 15.48 2.96 -7.54
CA GLY A 77 16.03 3.14 -8.88
C GLY A 77 17.36 3.89 -8.87
N TYR A 78 18.19 3.65 -9.89
CA TYR A 78 19.44 4.39 -10.08
C TYR A 78 19.68 4.71 -11.57
N GLY A 79 20.61 5.62 -11.85
CA GLY A 79 20.95 6.01 -13.23
C GLY A 79 19.79 6.68 -13.97
N GLY A 80 19.03 7.53 -13.27
CA GLY A 80 17.88 8.27 -13.83
C GLY A 80 16.62 7.43 -14.04
N LYS A 81 16.62 6.16 -13.63
CA LYS A 81 15.45 5.28 -13.67
C LYS A 81 14.83 5.13 -12.29
N VAL A 82 13.58 4.70 -12.25
CA VAL A 82 12.79 4.51 -11.04
C VAL A 82 12.40 3.04 -10.89
N ALA A 83 12.10 2.62 -9.65
CA ALA A 83 11.58 1.29 -9.40
C ALA A 83 10.24 1.06 -10.14
N PRO A 84 10.05 -0.08 -10.82
CA PRO A 84 8.80 -0.40 -11.48
C PRO A 84 7.60 -0.39 -10.50
N PRO A 85 6.41 0.07 -10.92
CA PRO A 85 5.24 0.14 -10.03
C PRO A 85 4.84 -1.21 -9.43
N TYR A 86 5.01 -2.31 -10.16
CA TYR A 86 4.67 -3.66 -9.69
C TYR A 86 5.67 -4.24 -8.66
N SER A 87 6.81 -3.57 -8.45
CA SER A 87 7.84 -4.00 -7.50
C SER A 87 7.72 -3.31 -6.14
N ARG A 88 6.65 -2.54 -5.93
CA ARG A 88 6.38 -1.81 -4.69
C ARG A 88 5.84 -2.73 -3.60
N TYR A 89 6.06 -2.36 -2.35
CA TYR A 89 5.66 -3.15 -1.20
C TYR A 89 4.29 -2.71 -0.68
N TYR A 90 3.64 -3.64 0.00
CA TYR A 90 2.40 -3.47 0.73
C TYR A 90 2.53 -4.33 1.99
N MET A 91 1.83 -3.94 3.06
CA MET A 91 1.81 -4.69 4.31
C MET A 91 0.39 -5.06 4.74
N GLY A 92 0.33 -6.01 5.66
CA GLY A 92 -0.89 -6.43 6.35
C GLY A 92 -1.16 -7.91 6.16
N GLY A 93 -1.93 -8.48 7.09
CA GLY A 93 -2.16 -9.92 7.16
C GLY A 93 -1.18 -10.63 8.09
N GLU A 94 -1.31 -11.96 8.12
CA GLU A 94 -0.77 -12.84 9.17
C GLU A 94 0.75 -13.00 9.18
N ASN A 95 1.40 -12.65 8.07
CA ASN A 95 2.85 -12.76 7.89
C ASN A 95 3.58 -11.42 8.03
N ASP A 96 2.83 -10.31 8.05
CA ASP A 96 3.38 -8.95 8.25
C ASP A 96 2.89 -8.42 9.61
N ILE A 97 1.76 -7.72 9.63
CA ILE A 97 1.18 -7.14 10.85
C ILE A 97 -0.24 -7.68 11.00
N ARG A 98 -0.46 -8.51 12.02
CA ARG A 98 -1.80 -9.04 12.33
C ARG A 98 -2.73 -7.89 12.70
N GLY A 99 -4.02 -8.03 12.43
CA GLY A 99 -5.00 -6.97 12.71
C GLY A 99 -5.30 -6.05 11.53
N TRP A 100 -4.55 -6.18 10.44
CA TRP A 100 -4.85 -5.56 9.14
C TRP A 100 -5.15 -6.60 8.08
N ASP A 101 -5.98 -6.23 7.11
CA ASP A 101 -6.22 -7.05 5.94
C ASP A 101 -4.99 -7.05 5.01
N ILE A 102 -4.84 -8.10 4.21
CA ILE A 102 -3.68 -8.32 3.34
C ILE A 102 -3.51 -7.14 2.37
N MET A 103 -2.29 -6.62 2.28
CA MET A 103 -1.89 -5.53 1.38
C MET A 103 -2.65 -4.20 1.57
N THR A 104 -3.27 -3.97 2.73
CA THR A 104 -4.03 -2.74 3.01
C THR A 104 -3.18 -1.59 3.56
N ILE A 105 -2.03 -1.89 4.14
CA ILE A 105 -1.09 -0.88 4.62
C ILE A 105 -0.21 -0.48 3.44
N SER A 106 -0.33 0.77 3.02
CA SER A 106 0.40 1.37 1.92
C SER A 106 0.45 2.89 2.09
N PRO A 107 1.50 3.57 1.59
CA PRO A 107 1.45 5.00 1.34
C PRO A 107 0.26 5.35 0.44
N VAL A 108 -0.31 6.52 0.65
CA VAL A 108 -1.42 7.01 -0.16
C VAL A 108 -0.94 8.17 -1.02
N ALA A 109 -1.35 8.20 -2.28
CA ALA A 109 -0.95 9.26 -3.21
C ALA A 109 -2.08 9.66 -4.16
N TYR A 110 -1.85 10.73 -4.90
CA TYR A 110 -2.76 11.35 -5.83
C TYR A 110 -2.16 11.37 -7.23
N LEU A 111 -2.88 10.77 -8.19
CA LEU A 111 -2.51 10.68 -9.60
C LEU A 111 -3.27 11.73 -10.43
N PRO A 112 -2.57 12.59 -11.21
CA PRO A 112 -3.20 13.49 -12.16
C PRO A 112 -4.19 12.80 -13.12
N THR A 113 -5.37 13.39 -13.26
CA THR A 113 -6.42 12.89 -14.15
C THR A 113 -7.33 14.02 -14.64
N SER A 114 -8.35 13.65 -15.41
CA SER A 114 -9.48 14.50 -15.75
C SER A 114 -10.80 13.79 -15.41
N ILE A 115 -11.78 14.55 -14.96
CA ILE A 115 -13.11 14.05 -14.58
C ILE A 115 -14.17 14.82 -15.37
N GLN A 116 -15.22 14.12 -15.77
CA GLN A 116 -16.41 14.73 -16.33
C GLN A 116 -17.28 15.32 -15.21
N VAL A 117 -17.67 16.58 -15.35
CA VAL A 117 -18.64 17.25 -14.48
C VAL A 117 -19.80 17.77 -15.30
N ASN A 118 -20.97 17.80 -14.67
CA ASN A 118 -22.15 18.41 -15.26
C ASN A 118 -22.00 19.93 -15.32
N VAL A 119 -22.42 20.52 -16.43
CA VAL A 119 -22.57 21.97 -16.54
C VAL A 119 -23.97 22.34 -16.05
N LEU A 120 -24.04 23.27 -15.10
CA LEU A 120 -25.29 23.73 -14.52
C LEU A 120 -25.65 25.12 -15.03
N ASN A 121 -26.93 25.45 -15.04
CA ASN A 121 -27.41 26.82 -15.20
C ASN A 121 -27.14 27.62 -13.91
N ASN A 122 -27.32 28.95 -13.97
CA ASN A 122 -27.09 29.81 -12.80
C ASN A 122 -28.09 29.56 -11.65
N ASP A 123 -29.22 28.92 -11.92
CA ASP A 123 -30.21 28.50 -10.93
C ASP A 123 -29.93 27.11 -10.32
N GLY A 124 -28.85 26.45 -10.75
CA GLY A 124 -28.47 25.10 -10.30
C GLY A 124 -29.11 23.95 -11.06
N SER A 125 -30.03 24.21 -11.99
CA SER A 125 -30.60 23.17 -12.85
C SER A 125 -29.55 22.61 -13.82
N GLN A 126 -29.70 21.33 -14.18
CA GLN A 126 -28.86 20.70 -15.19
C GLN A 126 -29.02 21.41 -16.54
N ARG A 127 -27.90 21.77 -17.19
CA ARG A 127 -27.95 22.29 -18.56
C ARG A 127 -28.10 21.15 -19.55
N TYR A 128 -29.03 21.29 -20.49
CA TYR A 128 -29.25 20.35 -21.59
C TYR A 128 -28.92 20.99 -22.94
N GLN A 129 -28.53 20.16 -23.91
CA GLN A 129 -28.38 20.54 -25.31
C GLN A 129 -29.12 19.54 -26.19
N ARG A 130 -29.65 20.03 -27.32
CA ARG A 130 -30.31 19.18 -28.31
C ARG A 130 -29.28 18.52 -29.20
N VAL A 131 -29.45 17.21 -29.42
CA VAL A 131 -28.66 16.40 -30.36
C VAL A 131 -29.60 15.62 -31.25
N VAL A 132 -29.21 15.48 -32.51
CA VAL A 132 -29.92 14.65 -33.48
C VAL A 132 -29.38 13.23 -33.37
N ASN A 133 -30.25 12.27 -33.08
CA ASN A 133 -29.88 10.86 -32.98
C ASN A 133 -29.68 10.24 -34.37
N SER A 134 -29.16 9.02 -34.43
CA SER A 134 -28.90 8.31 -35.70
C SER A 134 -30.16 8.03 -36.53
N SER A 135 -31.36 8.14 -35.93
CA SER A 135 -32.65 8.01 -36.60
C SER A 135 -33.31 9.34 -36.99
N GLY A 136 -32.60 10.47 -36.84
CA GLY A 136 -33.08 11.81 -37.23
C GLY A 136 -34.02 12.49 -36.22
N GLY A 137 -34.29 11.85 -35.08
CA GLY A 137 -35.04 12.43 -33.96
C GLY A 137 -34.18 13.35 -33.10
N VAL A 138 -34.81 14.37 -32.50
CA VAL A 138 -34.15 15.29 -31.57
C VAL A 138 -34.27 14.74 -30.14
N SER A 139 -33.13 14.60 -29.46
CA SER A 139 -33.07 14.23 -28.04
C SER A 139 -32.31 15.32 -27.26
N GLU A 140 -32.60 15.45 -25.97
CA GLU A 140 -31.86 16.32 -25.06
C GLU A 140 -30.84 15.51 -24.27
N VAL A 141 -29.59 15.97 -24.30
CA VAL A 141 -28.48 15.37 -23.54
C VAL A 141 -27.90 16.37 -22.56
N PRO A 142 -27.49 15.93 -21.35
CA PRO A 142 -26.85 16.81 -20.38
C PRO A 142 -25.54 17.36 -20.95
N VAL A 143 -25.34 18.66 -20.79
CA VAL A 143 -24.06 19.30 -21.09
C VAL A 143 -23.09 18.95 -19.98
N THR A 144 -21.92 18.45 -20.37
CA THR A 144 -20.84 18.08 -19.46
C THR A 144 -19.53 18.68 -19.93
N GLN A 145 -18.57 18.83 -19.04
CA GLN A 145 -17.22 19.26 -19.36
C GLN A 145 -16.18 18.44 -18.61
N GLN A 146 -15.00 18.27 -19.19
CA GLN A 146 -13.87 17.60 -18.54
C GLN A 146 -13.01 18.63 -17.81
N VAL A 147 -12.69 18.37 -16.54
CA VAL A 147 -11.92 19.27 -15.69
C VAL A 147 -10.71 18.55 -15.06
N PRO A 148 -9.60 19.26 -14.79
CA PRO A 148 -8.42 18.64 -14.20
C PRO A 148 -8.69 18.25 -12.75
N SER A 149 -8.20 17.09 -12.33
CA SER A 149 -8.35 16.59 -10.96
C SER A 149 -7.23 15.62 -10.61
N TYR A 150 -7.29 15.10 -9.38
CA TYR A 150 -6.45 14.03 -8.89
C TYR A 150 -7.30 12.84 -8.46
N GLN A 151 -6.88 11.64 -8.85
CA GLN A 151 -7.44 10.39 -8.37
C GLN A 151 -6.58 9.84 -7.23
N LEU A 152 -7.21 9.35 -6.16
CA LEU A 152 -6.50 8.66 -5.11
C LEU A 152 -6.01 7.28 -5.58
N ILE A 153 -4.76 6.96 -5.24
CA ILE A 153 -4.11 5.68 -5.50
C ILE A 153 -3.36 5.20 -4.26
N PHE A 154 -3.13 3.89 -4.18
CA PHE A 154 -2.26 3.22 -3.21
C PHE A 154 -1.08 2.63 -3.98
N PRO A 155 0.00 3.38 -4.19
CA PRO A 155 1.09 2.94 -5.08
C PRO A 155 1.99 1.85 -4.48
N GLY A 156 1.90 1.55 -3.18
CA GLY A 156 2.89 0.77 -2.46
C GLY A 156 4.15 1.57 -2.11
N GLY A 157 4.87 1.14 -1.07
CA GLY A 157 6.13 1.76 -0.67
C GLY A 157 7.33 1.29 -1.48
N ASP A 158 8.43 2.04 -1.39
CA ASP A 158 9.78 1.55 -1.72
C ASP A 158 10.52 0.96 -0.52
N THR A 159 10.05 1.20 0.71
CA THR A 159 10.71 0.77 1.93
C THR A 159 9.69 0.18 2.87
N ALA A 160 9.86 -1.09 3.21
CA ALA A 160 8.99 -1.84 4.10
C ALA A 160 9.82 -2.47 5.23
N ALA A 161 9.47 -2.17 6.47
CA ALA A 161 10.05 -2.79 7.66
C ALA A 161 8.94 -3.31 8.58
N VAL A 162 9.03 -4.57 8.99
CA VAL A 162 8.14 -5.21 9.96
C VAL A 162 8.99 -5.79 11.10
N PHE A 163 8.49 -5.62 12.32
CA PHE A 163 8.96 -6.30 13.51
C PHE A 163 7.80 -7.04 14.16
N ASN A 164 8.03 -8.30 14.53
CA ASN A 164 7.07 -9.13 15.23
C ASN A 164 7.71 -9.68 16.50
N TYR A 165 6.92 -9.71 17.57
CA TYR A 165 7.25 -10.37 18.82
C TYR A 165 6.13 -11.33 19.21
N GLU A 166 6.49 -12.54 19.63
CA GLU A 166 5.56 -13.53 20.15
C GLU A 166 6.08 -14.14 21.45
N TYR A 167 5.21 -14.30 22.43
CA TYR A 167 5.49 -15.04 23.65
C TYR A 167 4.70 -16.35 23.67
N ARG A 168 5.33 -17.47 23.30
CA ARG A 168 4.67 -18.76 23.14
C ARG A 168 4.54 -19.48 24.47
N ILE A 169 3.31 -19.83 24.84
CA ILE A 169 2.93 -20.56 26.05
C ILE A 169 2.28 -21.87 25.61
N PRO A 170 3.00 -23.01 25.69
CA PRO A 170 2.39 -24.32 25.47
C PRO A 170 1.28 -24.56 26.49
N ILE A 171 0.09 -24.95 26.04
CA ILE A 171 -1.05 -25.29 26.93
C ILE A 171 -1.11 -26.80 27.12
N ILE A 172 -1.47 -27.53 26.07
CA ILE A 172 -1.58 -28.99 26.07
C ILE A 172 -1.37 -29.52 24.64
N GLY A 173 -0.58 -30.58 24.51
CA GLY A 173 -0.31 -31.20 23.21
C GLY A 173 0.19 -30.17 22.18
N PRO A 174 -0.39 -30.10 20.96
CA PRO A 174 0.02 -29.18 19.90
C PRO A 174 -0.55 -27.76 20.05
N ILE A 175 -1.21 -27.43 21.17
CA ILE A 175 -1.91 -26.16 21.38
C ILE A 175 -0.98 -25.17 22.10
N THR A 176 -0.76 -24.02 21.46
CA THR A 176 0.05 -22.92 22.00
C THR A 176 -0.76 -21.63 22.00
N LEU A 177 -0.72 -20.89 23.12
CA LEU A 177 -1.19 -19.51 23.19
C LEU A 177 0.00 -18.58 22.99
N ALA A 178 -0.15 -17.57 22.14
CA ALA A 178 0.88 -16.58 21.84
C ALA A 178 0.31 -15.16 21.92
N PRO A 179 0.50 -14.45 23.06
CA PRO A 179 0.44 -13.00 23.04
C PRO A 179 1.49 -12.44 22.10
N PHE A 180 1.12 -11.44 21.32
CA PHE A 180 2.00 -10.87 20.31
C PHE A 180 1.96 -9.34 20.28
N VAL A 181 3.02 -8.78 19.71
CA VAL A 181 3.15 -7.38 19.32
C VAL A 181 3.74 -7.34 17.93
N ASP A 182 3.03 -6.71 16.98
CA ASP A 182 3.52 -6.47 15.64
C ASP A 182 3.66 -4.97 15.41
N PHE A 183 4.70 -4.55 14.71
CA PHE A 183 4.96 -3.18 14.32
C PHE A 183 5.45 -3.17 12.88
N GLY A 184 5.05 -2.20 12.07
CA GLY A 184 5.65 -2.04 10.76
C GLY A 184 5.34 -0.72 10.08
N ALA A 185 6.15 -0.42 9.08
CA ALA A 185 6.11 0.83 8.34
C ALA A 185 6.37 0.57 6.85
N ASP A 186 5.39 0.87 6.01
CA ASP A 186 5.52 0.89 4.55
C ASP A 186 5.56 2.33 4.06
N LEU A 187 6.66 2.70 3.40
CA LEU A 187 7.07 4.07 3.15
C LEU A 187 7.51 4.28 1.69
N LEU A 188 7.28 5.49 1.20
CA LEU A 188 7.93 6.12 0.06
C LEU A 188 9.09 6.98 0.56
N SER A 189 10.21 6.33 0.87
CA SER A 189 11.47 6.98 1.24
C SER A 189 12.09 7.75 0.07
N PHE A 190 11.75 7.39 -1.17
CA PHE A 190 12.23 8.06 -2.39
C PHE A 190 11.05 8.67 -3.17
N PRO A 191 10.41 9.73 -2.66
CA PRO A 191 9.21 10.31 -3.27
C PRO A 191 9.44 10.80 -4.71
N GLY A 192 10.65 11.25 -5.04
CA GLY A 192 11.03 11.64 -6.41
C GLY A 192 10.99 10.49 -7.42
N GLN A 193 10.93 9.24 -6.96
CA GLN A 193 10.81 8.05 -7.80
C GLN A 193 9.37 7.58 -8.01
N LEU A 194 8.37 8.29 -7.48
CA LEU A 194 6.97 8.06 -7.79
C LEU A 194 6.59 8.73 -9.13
N GLY A 195 7.40 8.45 -10.15
CA GLY A 195 7.34 9.07 -11.47
C GLY A 195 6.12 8.62 -12.27
N LEU A 196 5.57 9.54 -13.05
CA LEU A 196 4.42 9.31 -13.91
C LEU A 196 4.83 9.14 -15.37
N ASN A 197 3.89 8.66 -16.19
CA ASN A 197 4.11 8.64 -17.63
C ASN A 197 4.16 10.09 -18.17
N SER A 198 5.32 10.49 -18.67
CA SER A 198 5.57 11.86 -19.12
C SER A 198 4.67 12.30 -20.27
N GLY A 199 4.33 11.39 -21.19
CA GLY A 199 3.40 11.65 -22.28
C GLY A 199 1.98 11.93 -21.79
N ARG A 200 1.51 11.18 -20.78
CA ARG A 200 0.20 11.40 -20.17
C ARG A 200 0.15 12.74 -19.40
N VAL A 201 1.18 13.05 -18.63
CA VAL A 201 1.26 14.34 -17.91
C VAL A 201 1.31 15.51 -18.91
N ALA A 202 2.10 15.39 -19.98
CA ALA A 202 2.18 16.40 -21.04
C ALA A 202 0.82 16.60 -21.74
N GLN A 203 0.09 15.52 -22.02
CA GLN A 203 -1.27 15.59 -22.58
C GLN A 203 -2.22 16.34 -21.63
N LEU A 204 -2.21 15.99 -20.34
CA LEU A 204 -3.06 16.66 -19.34
C LEU A 204 -2.71 18.15 -19.20
N ASN A 205 -1.43 18.50 -19.19
CA ASN A 205 -0.99 19.90 -19.11
C ASN A 205 -1.25 20.67 -20.41
N ALA A 206 -1.33 20.00 -21.57
CA ALA A 206 -1.75 20.64 -22.82
C ALA A 206 -3.25 20.98 -22.80
N LEU A 207 -4.08 20.09 -22.21
CA LEU A 207 -5.52 20.34 -22.03
C LEU A 207 -5.81 21.33 -20.90
N TYR A 208 -4.99 21.31 -19.86
CA TYR A 208 -5.18 22.11 -18.64
C TYR A 208 -3.88 22.82 -18.22
N PRO A 209 -3.39 23.82 -18.97
CA PRO A 209 -2.11 24.47 -18.68
C PRO A 209 -2.01 25.05 -17.25
N GLN A 210 -3.11 25.63 -16.77
CA GLN A 210 -3.25 26.17 -15.42
C GLN A 210 -3.15 25.12 -14.29
N ALA A 211 -3.41 23.84 -14.57
CA ALA A 211 -3.32 22.79 -13.55
C ALA A 211 -1.86 22.45 -13.20
N ASN A 212 -0.94 22.64 -14.16
CA ASN A 212 0.51 22.43 -14.01
C ASN A 212 0.86 21.15 -13.24
N PHE A 213 0.35 20.00 -13.70
CA PHE A 213 0.59 18.71 -13.08
C PHE A 213 2.09 18.38 -13.04
N ALA A 214 2.57 17.98 -11.87
CA ALA A 214 3.93 17.48 -11.68
C ALA A 214 4.16 16.13 -12.37
N GLN A 215 5.43 15.82 -12.65
CA GLN A 215 5.86 14.53 -13.22
C GLN A 215 5.94 13.41 -12.17
N GLN A 216 5.53 13.68 -10.93
CA GLN A 216 5.39 12.70 -9.85
C GLN A 216 3.98 12.75 -9.27
N ALA A 217 3.50 11.61 -8.75
CA ALA A 217 2.27 11.62 -7.95
C ALA A 217 2.49 12.34 -6.60
N VAL A 218 1.43 12.98 -6.12
CA VAL A 218 1.48 13.78 -4.89
C VAL A 218 1.14 12.87 -3.71
N ILE A 219 2.03 12.75 -2.74
CA ILE A 219 1.80 11.90 -1.56
C ILE A 219 0.79 12.58 -0.63
N ALA A 220 -0.20 11.83 -0.16
CA ALA A 220 -1.16 12.30 0.83
C ALA A 220 -0.47 12.46 2.20
N PRO A 221 -0.47 13.66 2.81
CA PRO A 221 0.22 13.90 4.07
C PRO A 221 -0.26 12.99 5.20
N GLY A 222 0.67 12.57 6.06
CA GLY A 222 0.35 11.82 7.29
C GLY A 222 -0.08 10.35 7.10
N THR A 223 -0.07 9.83 5.87
CA THR A 223 -0.49 8.44 5.57
C THR A 223 0.59 7.38 5.71
N GLN A 224 1.85 7.81 5.83
CA GLN A 224 3.03 6.95 5.97
C GLN A 224 3.41 6.66 7.43
N LYS A 225 2.48 6.80 8.38
CA LYS A 225 2.77 6.50 9.80
C LYS A 225 2.98 4.98 9.99
N PRO A 226 3.81 4.56 10.95
CA PRO A 226 3.89 3.14 11.32
C PRO A 226 2.55 2.65 11.87
N ARG A 227 2.28 1.36 11.66
CA ARG A 227 1.13 0.61 12.21
C ARG A 227 1.63 -0.36 13.27
N MET A 228 0.80 -0.62 14.28
CA MET A 228 1.14 -1.54 15.38
C MET A 228 -0.09 -2.27 15.89
N SER A 229 -0.01 -3.59 16.02
CA SER A 229 -1.02 -4.39 16.73
C SER A 229 -0.45 -5.08 17.96
N VAL A 230 -1.37 -5.36 18.87
CA VAL A 230 -1.18 -6.24 20.01
C VAL A 230 -2.32 -7.25 20.01
N GLY A 231 -2.09 -8.46 20.47
CA GLY A 231 -3.16 -9.45 20.46
C GLY A 231 -2.83 -10.77 21.10
N LEU A 232 -3.77 -11.69 20.94
CA LEU A 232 -3.67 -13.07 21.38
C LEU A 232 -3.91 -13.99 20.19
N GLU A 233 -3.06 -14.99 20.05
CA GLU A 233 -3.18 -16.01 19.03
C GLU A 233 -3.18 -17.41 19.65
N LEU A 234 -4.12 -18.25 19.21
CA LEU A 234 -4.16 -19.66 19.51
C LEU A 234 -3.67 -20.43 18.27
N GLN A 235 -2.60 -21.19 18.44
CA GLN A 235 -1.98 -22.01 17.40
C GLN A 235 -2.25 -23.49 17.68
N VAL A 236 -2.67 -24.22 16.64
CA VAL A 236 -2.89 -25.68 16.70
C VAL A 236 -2.20 -26.34 15.52
N LEU A 237 -1.23 -27.21 15.79
CA LEU A 237 -0.59 -28.01 14.73
C LEU A 237 -1.51 -29.19 14.34
N MET A 238 -1.96 -29.23 13.09
CA MET A 238 -2.81 -30.32 12.60
C MET A 238 -1.99 -31.56 12.22
N PRO A 239 -2.25 -32.75 12.80
CA PRO A 239 -1.45 -33.96 12.56
C PRO A 239 -1.41 -34.43 11.10
N VAL A 240 -2.53 -34.25 10.38
CA VAL A 240 -2.70 -34.80 9.03
C VAL A 240 -2.10 -33.90 7.94
N VAL A 241 -2.12 -32.58 8.14
CA VAL A 241 -1.76 -31.59 7.10
C VAL A 241 -0.39 -30.95 7.37
N ASN A 242 0.21 -31.20 8.55
CA ASN A 242 1.46 -30.59 9.02
C ASN A 242 1.52 -29.07 8.80
N ALA A 243 0.35 -28.43 8.92
CA ALA A 243 0.13 -27.00 8.78
C ALA A 243 -0.48 -26.47 10.08
N PRO A 244 0.05 -25.37 10.65
CA PRO A 244 -0.54 -24.77 11.83
C PRO A 244 -1.80 -23.99 11.46
N PHE A 245 -2.88 -24.29 12.19
CA PHE A 245 -4.11 -23.50 12.22
C PHE A 245 -3.97 -22.41 13.28
N ARG A 246 -4.46 -21.21 12.96
CA ARG A 246 -4.29 -20.02 13.79
C ARG A 246 -5.63 -19.31 13.94
N VAL A 247 -5.97 -18.96 15.17
CA VAL A 247 -7.07 -18.05 15.49
C VAL A 247 -6.48 -16.92 16.29
N TYR A 248 -6.71 -15.68 15.89
CA TYR A 248 -6.22 -14.54 16.66
C TYR A 248 -7.22 -13.40 16.71
N TRP A 249 -7.10 -12.65 17.79
CA TRP A 249 -7.68 -11.32 17.93
C TRP A 249 -6.55 -10.31 18.06
N ALA A 250 -6.65 -9.21 17.33
CA ALA A 250 -5.70 -8.11 17.33
C ALA A 250 -6.41 -6.79 17.65
N TYR A 251 -5.75 -5.94 18.42
CA TYR A 251 -6.09 -4.54 18.63
C TYR A 251 -4.96 -3.65 18.11
N ASN A 252 -5.33 -2.57 17.43
CA ASN A 252 -4.41 -1.71 16.68
C ASN A 252 -4.26 -0.35 17.41
N PRO A 253 -3.30 -0.20 18.34
CA PRO A 253 -3.04 1.07 19.02
C PRO A 253 -2.50 2.16 18.07
N LEU A 254 -1.66 1.79 17.11
CA LEU A 254 -1.14 2.73 16.09
C LEU A 254 -1.79 2.46 14.74
N VAL A 255 -2.51 3.46 14.26
CA VAL A 255 -3.27 3.46 13.00
C VAL A 255 -3.10 4.81 12.31
N VAL A 256 -3.53 4.88 11.05
CA VAL A 256 -3.76 6.15 10.35
C VAL A 256 -5.24 6.48 10.38
N ASP A 257 -5.58 7.47 11.20
CA ASP A 257 -6.86 8.17 11.20
C ASP A 257 -6.61 9.61 10.73
N THR A 258 -7.04 9.94 9.52
CA THR A 258 -6.82 11.27 8.91
C THR A 258 -7.88 11.57 7.87
N THR A 259 -7.94 12.81 7.39
CA THR A 259 -8.77 13.20 6.26
C THR A 259 -7.94 13.26 4.99
N LEU A 260 -8.40 12.60 3.94
CA LEU A 260 -7.77 12.61 2.62
C LEU A 260 -8.44 13.67 1.75
N GLN A 261 -7.65 14.63 1.30
CA GLN A 261 -8.09 15.73 0.46
C GLN A 261 -7.22 15.77 -0.80
N PRO A 262 -7.76 15.49 -2.00
CA PRO A 262 -7.00 15.67 -3.24
C PRO A 262 -6.65 17.16 -3.43
N PRO A 263 -5.47 17.48 -3.99
CA PRO A 263 -5.13 18.85 -4.36
C PRO A 263 -6.14 19.42 -5.36
N ILE A 264 -6.58 20.65 -5.11
CA ILE A 264 -7.51 21.35 -6.01
C ILE A 264 -6.68 22.09 -7.06
N VAL A 265 -6.80 21.67 -8.33
CA VAL A 265 -6.10 22.27 -9.48
C VAL A 265 -7.03 22.90 -10.51
N ALA A 266 -8.35 22.76 -10.31
CA ALA A 266 -9.34 23.38 -11.18
C ALA A 266 -9.60 24.82 -10.71
N ASP A 267 -9.24 25.79 -11.56
CA ASP A 267 -9.54 27.20 -11.33
C ASP A 267 -10.98 27.55 -11.74
N ARG A 268 -11.58 28.54 -11.09
CA ARG A 268 -12.95 29.01 -11.41
C ARG A 268 -13.10 29.43 -12.88
N SER A 269 -12.04 29.94 -13.51
CA SER A 269 -12.05 30.35 -14.93
C SER A 269 -12.32 29.21 -15.91
N LEU A 270 -12.17 27.95 -15.48
CA LEU A 270 -12.47 26.77 -16.29
C LEU A 270 -13.96 26.43 -16.36
N PHE A 271 -14.80 27.22 -15.68
CA PHE A 271 -16.22 26.93 -15.53
C PHE A 271 -17.06 28.08 -16.09
N PRO A 272 -18.18 27.78 -16.77
CA PRO A 272 -19.04 28.79 -17.37
C PRO A 272 -19.75 29.67 -16.33
N ASN A 273 -19.92 29.18 -15.10
CA ASN A 273 -20.49 29.94 -13.99
C ASN A 273 -20.00 29.38 -12.63
N ASN A 274 -20.25 30.16 -11.57
CA ASN A 274 -19.86 29.79 -10.21
C ASN A 274 -20.59 28.53 -9.71
N VAL A 275 -21.84 28.32 -10.11
CA VAL A 275 -22.65 27.19 -9.65
C VAL A 275 -22.06 25.86 -10.14
N THR A 276 -21.64 25.81 -11.41
CA THR A 276 -20.94 24.66 -11.98
C THR A 276 -19.60 24.43 -11.25
N TYR A 277 -18.84 25.49 -10.98
CA TYR A 277 -17.58 25.38 -10.24
C TYR A 277 -17.76 24.78 -8.84
N GLN A 278 -18.73 25.29 -8.06
CA GLN A 278 -19.01 24.78 -6.72
C GLN A 278 -19.51 23.32 -6.75
N SER A 279 -20.38 22.97 -7.70
CA SER A 279 -20.81 21.58 -7.88
C SER A 279 -19.64 20.67 -8.24
N ALA A 280 -18.68 21.15 -9.04
CA ALA A 280 -17.49 20.41 -9.40
C ALA A 280 -16.56 20.18 -8.20
N LEU A 281 -16.35 21.19 -7.35
CA LEU A 281 -15.61 21.03 -6.09
C LEU A 281 -16.28 20.05 -5.13
N GLN A 282 -17.61 19.94 -5.13
CA GLN A 282 -18.32 18.91 -4.38
C GLN A 282 -18.14 17.50 -4.95
N ALA A 283 -17.88 17.38 -6.25
CA ALA A 283 -17.69 16.08 -6.90
C ALA A 283 -16.28 15.50 -6.70
N PHE A 284 -15.22 16.32 -6.72
CA PHE A 284 -13.83 15.83 -6.64
C PHE A 284 -12.92 16.57 -5.67
N GLY A 285 -13.36 17.69 -5.12
CA GLY A 285 -12.58 18.50 -4.18
C GLY A 285 -12.98 18.27 -2.73
N GLN A 286 -13.72 17.22 -2.41
CA GLN A 286 -14.14 16.94 -1.03
C GLN A 286 -13.09 16.14 -0.27
N SER A 287 -12.97 16.47 1.01
CA SER A 287 -12.21 15.67 1.95
C SER A 287 -13.05 14.49 2.37
N TYR A 288 -12.44 13.32 2.50
CA TYR A 288 -13.11 12.15 3.05
C TYR A 288 -12.28 11.56 4.20
N PRO A 289 -12.96 11.03 5.23
CA PRO A 289 -12.27 10.37 6.32
C PRO A 289 -11.58 9.09 5.81
N PHE A 290 -10.37 8.87 6.30
CA PHE A 290 -9.61 7.65 6.15
C PHE A 290 -9.29 7.16 7.55
N ASP A 291 -10.14 6.27 8.04
CA ASP A 291 -10.06 5.69 9.37
C ASP A 291 -9.73 4.21 9.24
N GLU A 292 -8.66 3.79 9.90
CA GLU A 292 -8.23 2.40 9.91
C GLU A 292 -8.92 1.64 11.04
N ARG A 293 -9.12 0.33 10.83
CA ARG A 293 -9.80 -0.51 11.83
C ARG A 293 -8.95 -0.64 13.09
N ARG A 294 -9.61 -0.54 14.25
CA ARG A 294 -8.98 -0.66 15.58
C ARG A 294 -8.87 -2.09 16.10
N SER A 295 -9.64 -3.03 15.58
CA SER A 295 -9.54 -4.44 15.98
C SER A 295 -10.04 -5.37 14.89
N LEU A 296 -9.56 -6.62 14.94
CA LEU A 296 -9.92 -7.65 13.99
C LEU A 296 -9.78 -9.03 14.63
N PHE A 297 -10.72 -9.92 14.30
CA PHE A 297 -10.69 -11.33 14.66
C PHE A 297 -10.60 -12.16 13.38
N ARG A 298 -9.69 -13.15 13.34
CA ARG A 298 -9.43 -13.89 12.11
C ARG A 298 -8.98 -15.32 12.35
N PHE A 299 -9.35 -16.15 11.38
CA PHE A 299 -8.93 -17.54 11.23
C PHE A 299 -7.98 -17.63 10.04
N SER A 300 -6.88 -18.36 10.20
CA SER A 300 -5.88 -18.51 9.14
C SER A 300 -5.18 -19.86 9.20
N ILE A 301 -4.59 -20.24 8.07
CA ILE A 301 -3.75 -21.44 7.93
C ILE A 301 -2.41 -20.97 7.38
N GLY A 302 -1.33 -21.23 8.11
CA GLY A 302 -0.01 -20.77 7.71
C GLY A 302 0.98 -20.76 8.86
N ARG A 303 2.27 -20.77 8.54
CA ARG A 303 3.35 -20.74 9.54
C ARG A 303 3.48 -19.33 10.13
N THR A 304 3.90 -19.24 11.39
CA THR A 304 4.56 -18.02 11.89
C THR A 304 5.93 -17.91 11.21
N PHE A 305 6.53 -16.72 11.24
CA PHE A 305 7.92 -16.52 10.84
C PHE A 305 8.90 -17.48 11.55
#